data_AF-A0A8S3ZMP2-F1
#
_entry.id   AF-A0A8S3ZMP2-F1
#
_cell.length_a   1.000
_cell.length_b   1.000
_cell.length_c   1.000
_cell.angle_alpha   90.00
_cell.angle_beta   90.00
_cell.angle_gamma   90.00
#
_symmetry.space_group_name_H-M   'P 1'
#
loop_
_entity.id
_entity.type
_entity.pdbx_description
1 polymer ?
#
loop_
_entity_poly.entity_id
_entity_poly.type
_entity_poly.pdbx_seq_one_letter_code
_entity_poly.pdbx_strand_id
1 'polypeptide(L)'
;MAPEVIQSFPVSESCDTWSYGVVLWELLTKEIPFNGIEGFQVAWLVVEKGERLLIPSSCPPSFKKMMEQCWLLDPKQRPSFKQILLRLKTMSEDESLPELTNSFLDHKGIWKKEIQTTLERLKRAERDINHREQELKEREMKIKERERSLGHQFNVVKLEDHDVNTWRDVDVYQWVMQLRSSGDTVDLVQYAELFLTNNITGRRLLRMTEKDLKQMGIASVGHVMDFQLEIDILKAHNFRLLNFPPLMKAADQSSVSHDRETVSIVLIFGHHLRKGTSPE
;
A
#
# COMPACT_ATOMS: atom_id res chain seq x y z
N MET A 1 -0.90 -17.57 -14.80
CA MET A 1 -1.05 -18.29 -13.52
C MET A 1 -2.42 -17.98 -12.93
N ALA A 2 -2.97 -18.89 -12.12
CA ALA A 2 -4.22 -18.65 -11.39
C ALA A 2 -4.04 -17.55 -10.32
N PRO A 3 -5.08 -16.77 -9.97
CA PRO A 3 -5.00 -15.68 -9.00
C PRO A 3 -4.47 -16.13 -7.63
N GLU A 4 -4.97 -17.26 -7.12
CA GLU A 4 -4.57 -17.79 -5.82
C GLU A 4 -3.10 -18.23 -5.77
N VAL A 5 -2.54 -18.66 -6.92
CA VAL A 5 -1.12 -19.00 -7.04
C VAL A 5 -0.27 -17.73 -7.00
N ILE A 6 -0.69 -16.68 -7.72
CA ILE A 6 -0.01 -15.39 -7.73
C ILE A 6 0.04 -14.78 -6.32
N GLN A 7 -1.06 -14.90 -5.58
CA GLN A 7 -1.20 -14.36 -4.23
C GLN A 7 -0.59 -15.25 -3.13
N SER A 8 -0.05 -16.41 -3.47
CA SER A 8 0.42 -17.42 -2.50
C SER A 8 -0.67 -17.83 -1.49
N PHE A 9 -1.92 -17.88 -1.93
CA PHE A 9 -3.06 -18.40 -1.17
C PHE A 9 -3.13 -19.94 -1.26
N PRO A 10 -3.99 -20.61 -0.46
CA PRO A 10 -4.16 -22.05 -0.55
C PRO A 10 -4.51 -22.50 -1.98
N VAL A 11 -3.68 -23.38 -2.52
CA VAL A 11 -3.81 -23.90 -3.89
C VAL A 11 -4.43 -25.30 -3.89
N SER A 12 -5.06 -25.66 -5.01
CA SER A 12 -5.56 -27.01 -5.29
C SER A 12 -5.39 -27.33 -6.77
N GLU A 13 -5.71 -28.54 -7.22
CA GLU A 13 -5.66 -28.94 -8.63
C GLU A 13 -6.42 -27.99 -9.59
N SER A 14 -7.39 -27.22 -9.06
CA SER A 14 -8.12 -26.21 -9.82
C SER A 14 -7.26 -25.06 -10.36
N CYS A 15 -6.03 -24.87 -9.85
CA CYS A 15 -5.08 -23.91 -10.44
C CYS A 15 -4.58 -24.37 -11.82
N ASP A 16 -4.53 -25.68 -12.05
CA ASP A 16 -4.14 -26.25 -13.34
C ASP A 16 -5.29 -26.15 -14.34
N THR A 17 -6.55 -26.23 -13.88
CA THR A 17 -7.73 -25.92 -14.72
C THR A 17 -7.66 -24.49 -15.27
N TRP A 18 -7.23 -23.53 -14.45
CA TRP A 18 -7.04 -22.15 -14.93
C TRP A 18 -5.99 -22.08 -16.04
N SER A 19 -4.83 -22.72 -15.81
CA SER A 19 -3.72 -22.77 -16.77
C SER A 19 -4.14 -23.46 -18.07
N TYR A 20 -4.93 -24.53 -17.98
CA TYR A 20 -5.55 -25.18 -19.13
C TYR A 20 -6.45 -24.22 -19.92
N GLY A 21 -7.26 -23.39 -19.25
CA GLY A 21 -8.07 -22.36 -19.92
C GLY A 21 -7.23 -21.38 -20.74
N VAL A 22 -6.05 -21.00 -20.24
CA VAL A 22 -5.08 -20.18 -20.99
C VAL A 22 -4.54 -20.93 -22.21
N VAL A 23 -4.13 -22.19 -22.04
CA VAL A 23 -3.65 -23.03 -23.16
C VAL A 23 -4.74 -23.21 -24.22
N LEU A 24 -5.99 -23.42 -23.83
CA LEU A 24 -7.12 -23.53 -24.75
C LEU A 24 -7.31 -22.24 -25.56
N TRP A 25 -7.20 -21.09 -24.89
CA TRP A 25 -7.23 -19.79 -25.56
C TRP A 25 -6.07 -19.62 -26.56
N GLU A 26 -4.85 -20.03 -26.19
CA GLU A 26 -3.68 -20.01 -27.08
C GLU A 26 -3.86 -20.93 -28.29
N LEU A 27 -4.44 -22.12 -28.09
CA LEU A 27 -4.72 -23.05 -29.17
C LEU A 27 -5.72 -22.51 -30.18
N LEU A 28 -6.75 -21.80 -29.72
CA LEU A 28 -7.78 -21.20 -30.58
C LEU A 28 -7.29 -19.94 -31.29
N THR A 29 -6.60 -19.05 -30.57
CA THR A 29 -6.21 -17.74 -31.10
C THR A 29 -4.85 -17.78 -31.80
N LYS A 30 -3.97 -18.71 -31.43
CA LYS A 30 -2.55 -18.71 -31.81
C LYS A 30 -1.86 -17.36 -31.54
N GLU A 31 -2.26 -16.69 -30.47
CA GLU A 31 -1.67 -15.44 -30.01
C GLU A 31 -0.99 -15.65 -28.65
N ILE A 32 -0.07 -14.75 -28.29
CA ILE A 32 0.61 -14.78 -26.99
C ILE A 32 -0.31 -14.16 -25.92
N PRO A 33 -0.58 -14.84 -24.80
CA PRO A 33 -1.38 -14.28 -23.71
C PRO A 33 -0.82 -12.95 -23.21
N PHE A 34 -1.66 -11.93 -23.10
CA PHE A 34 -1.28 -10.59 -22.63
C PHE A 34 -0.06 -9.98 -23.35
N ASN A 35 0.07 -10.21 -24.67
CA ASN A 35 1.28 -9.85 -25.43
C ASN A 35 1.76 -8.39 -25.22
N GLY A 36 3.01 -8.26 -24.77
CA GLY A 36 3.69 -6.99 -24.54
C GLY A 36 3.15 -6.17 -23.37
N ILE A 37 2.51 -6.82 -22.40
CA ILE A 37 2.23 -6.27 -21.06
C ILE A 37 3.22 -6.92 -20.09
N GLU A 38 3.76 -6.15 -19.16
CA GLU A 38 4.74 -6.66 -18.18
C GLU A 38 4.13 -7.70 -17.23
N GLY A 39 4.93 -8.69 -16.82
CA GLY A 39 4.45 -9.81 -16.01
C GLY A 39 3.83 -9.39 -14.66
N PHE A 40 4.42 -8.40 -13.99
CA PHE A 40 3.85 -7.84 -12.76
C PHE A 40 2.51 -7.16 -13.00
N GLN A 41 2.39 -6.42 -14.11
CA GLN A 41 1.13 -5.78 -14.49
C GLN A 41 0.05 -6.80 -14.84
N VAL A 42 0.39 -7.88 -15.54
CA VAL A 42 -0.54 -8.99 -15.78
C VAL A 42 -1.02 -9.61 -14.46
N ALA A 43 -0.11 -9.83 -13.51
CA ALA A 43 -0.46 -10.36 -12.19
C ALA A 43 -1.46 -9.44 -11.46
N TRP A 44 -1.20 -8.14 -11.43
CA TRP A 44 -2.10 -7.15 -10.84
C TRP A 44 -3.46 -7.09 -11.57
N LEU A 45 -3.49 -7.07 -12.89
CA LEU A 45 -4.72 -7.06 -13.68
C LEU A 45 -5.60 -8.28 -13.38
N VAL A 46 -4.99 -9.47 -13.34
CA VAL A 46 -5.71 -10.73 -13.10
C VAL A 46 -6.26 -10.81 -11.68
N VAL A 47 -5.46 -10.40 -10.69
CA VAL A 47 -5.78 -10.51 -9.25
C VAL A 47 -6.69 -9.38 -8.79
N GLU A 48 -6.28 -8.12 -9.01
CA GLU A 48 -6.92 -6.93 -8.43
C GLU A 48 -8.06 -6.41 -9.30
N LYS A 49 -7.91 -6.48 -10.64
CA LYS A 49 -8.93 -6.00 -11.59
C LYS A 49 -9.85 -7.09 -12.10
N GLY A 50 -9.56 -8.36 -11.79
CA GLY A 50 -10.33 -9.48 -12.30
C GLY A 50 -10.26 -9.61 -13.82
N GLU A 51 -9.25 -9.03 -14.48
CA GLU A 51 -9.14 -9.08 -15.93
C GLU A 51 -8.81 -10.49 -16.42
N ARG A 52 -9.29 -10.80 -17.62
CA ARG A 52 -9.08 -12.07 -18.32
C ARG A 52 -8.62 -11.82 -19.75
N LEU A 53 -8.14 -12.87 -20.41
CA LEU A 53 -7.86 -12.80 -21.84
C LEU A 53 -9.17 -12.54 -22.60
N LEU A 54 -9.13 -11.63 -23.58
CA LEU A 54 -10.29 -11.37 -24.41
C LEU A 54 -10.65 -12.64 -25.20
N ILE A 55 -11.87 -13.13 -25.03
CA ILE A 55 -12.46 -14.14 -25.92
C ILE A 55 -13.14 -13.38 -27.06
N PRO A 56 -12.69 -13.56 -28.32
CA PRO A 56 -13.35 -12.99 -29.49
C PRO A 56 -14.86 -13.18 -29.51
N SER A 57 -15.57 -12.16 -29.99
CA SER A 57 -17.03 -12.19 -30.11
C SER A 57 -17.55 -13.36 -30.97
N SER A 58 -16.78 -13.74 -32.01
CA SER A 58 -17.07 -14.83 -32.94
C SER A 58 -16.57 -16.21 -32.49
N CYS A 59 -15.99 -16.34 -31.29
CA CYS A 59 -15.54 -17.62 -30.76
C CYS A 59 -16.74 -18.58 -30.58
N PRO A 60 -16.65 -19.86 -30.99
CA PRO A 60 -17.76 -20.79 -30.84
C PRO A 60 -18.24 -20.88 -29.37
N PRO A 61 -19.56 -20.85 -29.11
CA PRO A 61 -20.10 -20.73 -27.75
C PRO A 61 -19.61 -21.81 -26.77
N SER A 62 -19.42 -23.04 -27.28
CA SER A 62 -18.94 -24.17 -26.49
C SER A 62 -17.53 -23.95 -25.94
N PHE A 63 -16.61 -23.44 -26.76
CA PHE A 63 -15.26 -23.08 -26.36
C PHE A 63 -15.24 -21.86 -25.43
N LYS A 64 -16.00 -20.82 -25.78
CA LYS A 64 -16.13 -19.61 -24.94
C LYS A 64 -16.56 -19.97 -23.51
N LYS A 65 -17.63 -20.73 -23.37
CA LYS A 65 -18.15 -21.15 -22.05
C LYS A 65 -17.17 -22.06 -21.30
N MET A 66 -16.36 -22.86 -22.00
CA MET A 66 -15.32 -23.68 -21.36
C MET A 66 -14.20 -22.80 -20.80
N MET A 67 -13.70 -21.82 -21.56
CA MET A 67 -12.69 -20.87 -21.10
C MET A 67 -13.18 -20.03 -19.91
N GLU A 68 -14.39 -19.48 -20.00
CA GLU A 68 -15.00 -18.69 -18.91
C GLU A 68 -15.10 -19.48 -17.60
N GLN A 69 -15.49 -20.76 -17.67
CA GLN A 69 -15.55 -21.63 -16.50
C GLN A 69 -14.18 -21.95 -15.90
N CYS A 70 -13.14 -22.09 -16.73
CA CYS A 70 -11.78 -22.29 -16.26
C CYS A 70 -11.22 -21.05 -15.54
N TRP A 71 -11.74 -19.87 -15.84
CA TRP A 71 -11.28 -18.59 -15.32
C TRP A 71 -12.17 -17.97 -14.22
N LEU A 72 -13.06 -18.78 -13.64
CA LEU A 72 -13.82 -18.38 -12.45
C LEU A 72 -12.86 -18.04 -11.30
N LEU A 73 -13.17 -16.95 -10.59
CA LEU A 73 -12.33 -16.47 -9.50
C LEU A 73 -12.27 -17.49 -8.36
N ASP A 74 -13.43 -18.00 -7.94
CA ASP A 74 -13.53 -19.07 -6.97
C ASP A 74 -12.99 -20.40 -7.56
N PRO A 75 -11.86 -20.92 -7.03
CA PRO A 75 -11.27 -22.15 -7.55
C PRO A 75 -12.20 -23.36 -7.44
N LYS A 76 -13.14 -23.37 -6.48
CA LYS A 76 -14.09 -24.48 -6.27
C LYS A 76 -15.18 -24.56 -7.33
N GLN A 77 -15.43 -23.47 -8.06
CA GLN A 77 -16.43 -23.43 -9.13
C GLN A 77 -15.85 -23.83 -10.49
N ARG A 78 -14.53 -23.95 -10.60
CA ARG A 78 -13.86 -24.38 -11.82
C ARG A 78 -14.12 -25.86 -12.06
N PRO A 79 -14.29 -26.30 -13.32
CA PRO A 79 -14.51 -27.70 -13.62
C PRO A 79 -13.25 -28.53 -13.35
N SER A 80 -13.43 -29.74 -12.81
CA SER A 80 -12.38 -30.76 -12.77
C SER A 80 -12.01 -31.21 -14.19
N PHE A 81 -10.79 -31.71 -14.39
CA PHE A 81 -10.39 -32.26 -15.69
C PHE A 81 -11.30 -33.40 -16.16
N LYS A 82 -11.89 -34.19 -15.25
CA LYS A 82 -12.90 -35.19 -15.60
C LYS A 82 -14.14 -34.56 -16.26
N GLN A 83 -14.61 -33.43 -15.75
CA GLN A 83 -15.73 -32.68 -16.33
C GLN A 83 -15.34 -32.02 -17.66
N ILE A 84 -14.11 -31.49 -17.77
CA ILE A 84 -13.58 -30.93 -19.02
C ILE A 84 -13.55 -32.00 -20.11
N LEU A 85 -13.01 -33.19 -19.82
CA LEU A 85 -12.96 -34.32 -20.76
C LEU A 85 -14.34 -34.76 -21.22
N LEU A 86 -15.30 -34.90 -20.30
CA LEU A 86 -16.68 -35.24 -20.66
C LEU A 86 -17.26 -34.20 -21.63
N ARG A 87 -17.02 -32.92 -21.35
CA ARG A 87 -17.53 -31.83 -22.18
C ARG A 87 -16.87 -31.78 -23.55
N LEU A 88 -15.56 -32.04 -23.64
CA LEU A 88 -14.86 -32.17 -24.92
C LEU A 88 -15.41 -33.32 -25.76
N LYS A 89 -15.77 -34.46 -25.14
CA LYS A 89 -16.42 -35.57 -25.85
C LYS A 89 -17.78 -35.14 -26.42
N THR A 90 -18.63 -34.52 -25.61
CA THR A 90 -19.91 -33.98 -26.10
C THR A 90 -19.72 -32.95 -27.22
N MET A 91 -18.70 -32.10 -27.12
CA MET A 91 -18.36 -31.13 -28.18
C MET A 91 -17.88 -31.82 -29.46
N SER A 92 -17.19 -32.96 -29.37
CA SER A 92 -16.75 -33.71 -30.55
C SER A 92 -17.88 -34.42 -31.29
N GLU A 93 -19.02 -34.61 -30.63
CA GLU A 93 -20.25 -35.19 -31.20
C GLU A 93 -21.19 -34.12 -31.78
N ASP A 94 -20.89 -32.82 -31.58
CA ASP A 94 -21.67 -31.71 -32.12
C ASP A 94 -21.32 -31.48 -33.60
N GLU A 95 -22.26 -31.85 -34.49
CA GLU A 95 -22.10 -31.74 -35.94
C GLU A 95 -21.92 -30.30 -36.43
N SER A 96 -22.39 -29.30 -35.68
CA SER A 96 -22.31 -27.88 -36.05
C SER A 96 -20.99 -27.23 -35.65
N LEU A 97 -20.30 -27.78 -34.64
CA LEU A 97 -19.11 -27.18 -34.06
C LEU A 97 -17.92 -27.10 -35.04
N PRO A 98 -17.65 -28.08 -35.92
CA PRO A 98 -16.58 -27.98 -36.91
C PRO A 98 -16.75 -26.77 -37.83
N GLU A 99 -17.95 -26.51 -38.34
CA GLU A 99 -18.23 -25.38 -39.24
C GLU A 99 -18.05 -24.05 -38.51
N LEU A 100 -18.60 -23.91 -37.31
CA LEU A 100 -18.43 -22.72 -36.48
C LEU A 100 -16.95 -22.46 -36.14
N THR A 101 -16.20 -23.52 -35.84
CA THR A 101 -14.78 -23.42 -35.48
C THR A 101 -13.93 -23.06 -36.68
N ASN A 102 -14.16 -23.67 -37.85
CA ASN A 102 -13.45 -23.34 -39.09
C ASN A 102 -13.74 -21.89 -39.49
N SER A 103 -15.01 -21.49 -39.47
CA SER A 103 -15.40 -20.09 -39.71
C SER A 103 -14.69 -19.12 -38.76
N PHE A 104 -14.62 -19.44 -37.47
CA PHE A 104 -13.86 -18.64 -36.51
C PHE A 104 -12.37 -18.55 -36.88
N LEU A 105 -11.71 -19.67 -37.20
CA LEU A 105 -10.29 -19.70 -37.51
C LEU A 105 -9.96 -18.96 -38.82
N ASP A 106 -10.81 -19.08 -39.84
CA ASP A 106 -10.65 -18.43 -41.14
C ASP A 106 -10.76 -16.90 -41.05
N HIS A 107 -11.59 -16.41 -40.13
CA HIS A 107 -11.80 -14.96 -39.93
C HIS A 107 -10.81 -14.34 -38.92
N LYS A 108 -9.62 -14.92 -38.75
CA LYS A 108 -8.58 -14.44 -37.81
C LYS A 108 -8.28 -12.94 -37.93
N GLY A 109 -8.23 -12.40 -39.15
CA GLY A 109 -7.95 -10.98 -39.36
C GLY A 109 -8.98 -10.02 -38.73
N ILE A 110 -10.22 -10.48 -38.54
CA ILE A 110 -11.30 -9.67 -37.95
C ILE A 110 -11.16 -9.65 -36.44
N TRP A 111 -11.25 -10.82 -35.79
CA TRP A 111 -11.24 -10.88 -34.34
C TRP A 111 -9.88 -10.60 -33.70
N LYS A 112 -8.77 -10.76 -34.44
CA LYS A 112 -7.44 -10.36 -33.94
C LYS A 112 -7.40 -8.87 -33.60
N LYS A 113 -8.15 -8.03 -34.32
CA LYS A 113 -8.27 -6.60 -34.01
C LYS A 113 -8.96 -6.35 -32.67
N GLU A 114 -9.90 -7.20 -32.26
CA GLU A 114 -10.54 -7.11 -30.94
C GLU A 114 -9.51 -7.34 -29.83
N ILE A 115 -8.70 -8.40 -29.95
CA ILE A 115 -7.63 -8.73 -28.98
C ILE A 115 -6.64 -7.57 -28.92
N GLN A 116 -6.18 -7.08 -30.07
CA GLN A 116 -5.20 -6.00 -30.14
C GLN A 116 -5.73 -4.69 -29.56
N THR A 117 -6.99 -4.33 -29.84
CA THR A 117 -7.64 -3.14 -29.26
C THR A 117 -7.70 -3.24 -27.73
N THR A 118 -7.98 -4.43 -27.20
CA THR A 118 -8.02 -4.64 -25.76
C THR A 118 -6.63 -4.52 -25.13
N LEU A 119 -5.60 -5.08 -25.75
CA LEU A 119 -4.22 -4.93 -25.28
C LEU A 119 -3.76 -3.45 -25.33
N GLU A 120 -4.10 -2.72 -26.38
CA GLU A 120 -3.80 -1.29 -26.49
C GLU A 120 -4.54 -0.45 -25.45
N ARG A 121 -5.77 -0.83 -25.08
CA ARG A 121 -6.51 -0.20 -23.98
C ARG A 121 -5.78 -0.41 -22.65
N LEU A 122 -5.35 -1.65 -22.36
CA LEU A 122 -4.64 -1.98 -21.12
C LEU A 122 -3.31 -1.22 -21.02
N LYS A 123 -2.52 -1.17 -22.10
CA LYS A 123 -1.25 -0.43 -22.14
C LYS A 123 -1.42 1.09 -22.01
N ARG A 124 -2.50 1.65 -22.56
CA ARG A 124 -2.82 3.09 -22.39
C ARG A 124 -3.17 3.40 -20.93
N ALA A 125 -4.05 2.60 -20.33
CA ALA A 125 -4.43 2.79 -18.94
C ALA A 125 -3.23 2.72 -17.98
N GLU A 126 -2.28 1.82 -18.23
CA GLU A 126 -1.03 1.73 -17.47
C GLU A 126 -0.19 3.00 -17.56
N ARG A 127 0.03 3.54 -18.77
CA ARG A 127 0.78 4.79 -18.95
C ARG A 127 0.12 5.96 -18.23
N ASP A 128 -1.21 6.04 -18.29
CA ASP A 128 -1.96 7.10 -17.62
C ASP A 128 -1.85 7.00 -16.08
N ILE A 129 -1.86 5.78 -15.54
CA ILE A 129 -1.65 5.55 -14.10
C ILE A 129 -0.24 5.98 -13.69
N ASN A 130 0.79 5.56 -14.41
CA ASN A 130 2.18 5.92 -14.10
C ASN A 130 2.40 7.44 -14.18
N HIS A 131 1.81 8.10 -15.17
CA HIS A 131 1.88 9.56 -15.29
C HIS A 131 1.25 10.26 -14.07
N ARG A 132 0.04 9.83 -13.67
CA ARG A 132 -0.64 10.36 -12.48
C ARG A 132 0.15 10.10 -11.19
N GLU A 133 0.78 8.94 -11.06
CA GLU A 133 1.62 8.62 -9.91
C GLU A 133 2.82 9.57 -9.83
N GLN A 134 3.47 9.87 -10.95
CA GLN A 134 4.57 10.81 -11.01
C GLN A 134 4.13 12.24 -10.65
N GLU A 135 3.00 12.70 -11.19
CA GLU A 135 2.42 14.01 -10.82
C GLU A 135 2.11 14.10 -9.32
N LEU A 136 1.56 13.03 -8.73
CA LEU A 136 1.25 12.97 -7.31
C LEU A 136 2.53 13.04 -6.46
N LYS A 137 3.57 12.29 -6.83
CA LYS A 137 4.89 12.34 -6.17
C LYS A 137 5.51 13.74 -6.20
N GLU A 138 5.44 14.42 -7.35
CA GLU A 138 5.93 15.79 -7.47
C GLU A 138 5.14 16.77 -6.61
N ARG A 139 3.81 16.63 -6.56
CA ARG A 139 2.94 17.45 -5.70
C ARG A 139 3.23 17.20 -4.22
N GLU A 140 3.40 15.95 -3.82
CA GLU A 140 3.75 15.58 -2.45
C GLU A 140 5.09 16.21 -2.03
N MET A 141 6.11 16.16 -2.90
CA MET A 141 7.38 16.82 -2.64
C MET A 141 7.24 18.34 -2.45
N LYS A 142 6.46 19.01 -3.32
CA LYS A 142 6.20 20.46 -3.20
C LYS A 142 5.44 20.82 -1.94
N ILE A 143 4.46 20.01 -1.53
CA ILE A 143 3.73 20.20 -0.27
C ILE A 143 4.70 20.07 0.90
N LYS A 144 5.53 19.02 0.91
CA LYS A 144 6.50 18.78 1.97
C LYS A 144 7.56 19.88 2.08
N GLU A 145 8.02 20.41 0.95
CA GLU A 145 8.92 21.57 0.92
C GLU A 145 8.23 22.82 1.46
N ARG A 146 6.98 23.08 1.04
CA ARG A 146 6.20 24.21 1.56
C ARG A 146 5.94 24.09 3.05
N GLU A 147 5.63 22.90 3.56
CA GLU A 147 5.49 22.61 4.99
C GLU A 147 6.78 22.93 5.75
N ARG A 148 7.94 22.52 5.22
CA ARG A 148 9.24 22.88 5.81
C ARG A 148 9.46 24.38 5.82
N SER A 149 9.21 25.06 4.70
CA SER A 149 9.40 26.50 4.57
C SER A 149 8.45 27.28 5.49
N LEU A 150 7.20 26.84 5.64
CA LEU A 150 6.26 27.41 6.61
C LEU A 150 6.70 27.14 8.05
N GLY A 151 7.20 25.95 8.37
CA GLY A 151 7.79 25.65 9.68
C GLY A 151 8.95 26.59 10.03
N HIS A 152 9.81 26.89 9.05
CA HIS A 152 10.89 27.87 9.21
C HIS A 152 10.38 29.32 9.31
N GLN A 153 9.39 29.71 8.49
CA GLN A 153 8.86 31.08 8.43
C GLN A 153 8.05 31.48 9.67
N PHE A 154 7.30 30.54 10.25
CA PHE A 154 6.49 30.78 11.45
C PHE A 154 7.23 30.49 12.75
N ASN A 155 8.54 30.19 12.70
CA ASN A 155 9.33 29.80 13.87
C ASN A 155 8.62 28.71 14.71
N VAL A 156 7.85 27.84 14.04
CA VAL A 156 7.22 26.67 14.65
C VAL A 156 8.33 25.63 14.75
N VAL A 157 9.28 25.88 15.64
CA VAL A 157 10.05 24.80 16.23
C VAL A 157 8.99 23.87 16.79
N LYS A 158 8.87 22.66 16.24
CA LYS A 158 8.20 21.58 16.94
C LYS A 158 9.03 21.31 18.19
N LEU A 159 8.72 22.04 19.26
CA LEU A 159 9.43 21.92 20.53
C LEU A 159 9.38 20.46 21.00
N GLU A 160 8.30 19.77 20.67
CA GLU A 160 8.04 18.35 20.92
C GLU A 160 9.12 17.40 20.36
N ASP A 161 9.86 17.80 19.31
CA ASP A 161 10.95 17.00 18.72
C ASP A 161 12.25 17.06 19.55
N HIS A 162 12.26 17.82 20.65
CA HIS A 162 13.39 17.97 21.56
C HIS A 162 13.02 17.48 22.97
N ASP A 163 14.01 17.08 23.77
CA ASP A 163 13.77 16.60 25.14
C ASP A 163 13.08 17.69 25.99
N VAL A 164 11.82 17.44 26.34
CA VAL A 164 10.99 18.35 27.13
C VAL A 164 11.61 18.59 28.52
N ASN A 165 12.45 17.68 29.03
CA ASN A 165 13.13 17.87 30.30
C ASN A 165 14.20 18.98 30.28
N THR A 166 14.59 19.49 29.10
CA THR A 166 15.53 20.61 28.95
C THR A 166 14.84 21.95 28.73
N TRP A 167 13.51 21.97 28.58
CA TRP A 167 12.77 23.19 28.34
C TRP A 167 12.79 24.12 29.56
N ARG A 168 13.08 25.40 29.29
CA ARG A 168 12.88 26.51 30.22
C ARG A 168 11.42 26.96 30.18
N ASP A 169 11.09 27.87 31.09
CA ASP A 169 9.79 28.55 31.16
C ASP A 169 9.40 29.26 29.85
N VAL A 170 10.36 29.88 29.16
CA VAL A 170 10.15 30.50 27.84
C VAL A 170 9.75 29.47 26.79
N ASP A 171 10.31 28.26 26.85
CA ASP A 171 10.00 27.19 25.89
C ASP A 171 8.59 26.63 26.15
N VAL A 172 8.19 26.53 27.43
CA VAL A 172 6.80 26.17 27.82
C VAL A 172 5.82 27.26 27.38
N TYR A 173 6.16 28.54 27.53
CA TYR A 173 5.36 29.66 27.03
C TYR A 173 5.12 29.52 25.51
N GLN A 174 6.17 29.23 24.74
CA GLN A 174 6.06 29.04 23.29
C GLN A 174 5.20 27.81 22.93
N TRP A 175 5.31 26.72 23.69
CA TRP A 175 4.45 25.55 23.51
C TRP A 175 2.96 25.86 23.76
N VAL A 176 2.63 26.59 24.84
CA VAL A 176 1.24 27.01 25.12
C VAL A 176 0.69 27.90 24.00
N MET A 177 1.51 28.80 23.45
CA MET A 177 1.15 29.66 22.32
C MET A 177 0.89 28.90 21.01
N GLN A 178 1.33 27.64 20.91
CA GLN A 178 1.15 26.77 19.73
C GLN A 178 -0.07 25.83 19.83
N LEU A 179 -0.71 25.73 21.01
CA LEU A 179 -1.88 24.88 21.19
C LEU A 179 -3.05 25.37 20.33
N ARG A 180 -3.72 24.45 19.63
CA ARG A 180 -4.89 24.78 18.80
C ARG A 180 -6.13 24.81 19.67
N SER A 181 -6.70 26.00 19.92
CA SER A 181 -7.98 26.11 20.60
C SER A 181 -9.13 25.69 19.68
N SER A 182 -9.84 24.64 20.08
CA SER A 182 -11.08 24.20 19.42
C SER A 182 -12.21 25.17 19.76
N GLY A 183 -12.55 26.07 18.83
CA GLY A 183 -13.92 26.60 18.73
C GLY A 183 -14.34 27.77 19.63
N ASP A 184 -13.55 28.21 20.61
CA ASP A 184 -13.78 29.48 21.33
C ASP A 184 -12.50 30.32 21.31
N THR A 185 -12.65 31.65 21.22
CA THR A 185 -11.54 32.61 21.25
C THR A 185 -10.93 32.65 22.64
N VAL A 186 -10.19 31.61 22.98
CA VAL A 186 -9.37 31.53 24.17
C VAL A 186 -8.12 32.36 23.93
N ASP A 187 -7.88 33.36 24.78
CA ASP A 187 -6.65 34.13 24.74
C ASP A 187 -5.48 33.28 25.27
N LEU A 188 -4.86 32.51 24.37
CA LEU A 188 -3.69 31.68 24.68
C LEU A 188 -2.54 32.52 25.24
N VAL A 189 -2.50 33.83 24.96
CA VAL A 189 -1.51 34.75 25.55
C VAL A 189 -1.69 34.81 27.06
N GLN A 190 -2.93 34.96 27.54
CA GLN A 190 -3.23 35.00 28.97
C GLN A 190 -2.80 33.71 29.68
N TYR A 191 -3.07 32.55 29.09
CA TYR A 191 -2.63 31.29 29.67
C TYR A 191 -1.11 31.14 29.61
N ALA A 192 -0.47 31.44 28.48
CA ALA A 192 0.98 31.37 28.35
C ALA A 192 1.67 32.27 29.40
N GLU A 193 1.16 33.47 29.66
CA GLU A 193 1.63 34.36 30.72
C GLU A 193 1.48 33.75 32.13
N LEU A 194 0.41 33.00 32.40
CA LEU A 194 0.27 32.27 33.67
C LEU A 194 1.34 31.19 33.82
N PHE A 195 1.63 30.41 32.78
CA PHE A 195 2.70 29.41 32.80
C PHE A 195 4.08 30.05 33.02
N LEU A 196 4.32 31.20 32.37
CA LEU A 196 5.57 31.96 32.52
C LEU A 196 5.71 32.55 33.93
N THR A 197 4.67 33.23 34.43
CA THR A 197 4.68 33.87 35.77
C THR A 197 4.82 32.86 36.91
N ASN A 198 4.31 31.64 36.71
CA ASN A 198 4.46 30.53 37.66
C ASN A 198 5.78 29.75 37.50
N ASN A 199 6.68 30.19 36.60
CA ASN A 199 7.97 29.56 36.30
C ASN A 199 7.85 28.07 35.98
N ILE A 200 6.89 27.70 35.10
CA ILE A 200 6.69 26.31 34.71
C ILE A 200 7.74 25.91 33.66
N THR A 201 8.69 25.06 34.05
CA THR A 201 9.65 24.42 33.14
C THR A 201 9.10 23.11 32.57
N GLY A 202 9.70 22.55 31.52
CA GLY A 202 9.19 21.32 30.91
C GLY A 202 9.16 20.12 31.87
N ARG A 203 10.14 19.99 32.77
CA ARG A 203 10.13 18.97 33.84
C ARG A 203 8.91 19.10 34.77
N ARG A 204 8.51 20.34 35.06
CA ARG A 204 7.36 20.63 35.90
C ARG A 204 6.07 20.37 35.13
N LEU A 205 6.01 20.82 33.88
CA LEU A 205 4.89 20.61 32.95
C LEU A 205 4.53 19.12 32.84
N LEU A 206 5.51 18.25 32.63
CA LEU A 206 5.30 16.79 32.54
C LEU A 206 4.80 16.14 33.84
N ARG A 207 4.81 16.85 34.97
CA ARG A 207 4.31 16.38 36.27
C ARG A 207 3.05 17.10 36.73
N MET A 208 2.56 18.06 35.93
CA MET A 208 1.38 18.83 36.28
C MET A 208 0.12 17.95 36.26
N THR A 209 -0.78 18.29 37.19
CA THR A 209 -2.11 17.71 37.34
C THR A 209 -3.18 18.79 37.16
N GLU A 210 -4.42 18.37 36.99
CA GLU A 210 -5.58 19.28 36.96
C GLU A 210 -5.64 20.23 38.17
N LYS A 211 -5.20 19.78 39.35
CA LYS A 211 -5.16 20.60 40.56
C LYS A 211 -4.16 21.74 40.43
N ASP A 212 -3.00 21.48 39.84
CA ASP A 212 -1.95 22.47 39.62
C ASP A 212 -2.43 23.53 38.62
N LEU A 213 -3.10 23.11 37.53
CA LEU A 213 -3.69 24.02 36.54
C LEU A 213 -4.74 24.95 37.18
N LYS A 214 -5.61 24.41 38.04
CA LYS A 214 -6.60 25.21 38.79
C LYS A 214 -5.94 26.20 39.75
N GLN A 215 -4.87 25.79 40.43
CA GLN A 215 -4.12 26.66 41.35
C GLN A 215 -3.37 27.79 40.63
N MET A 216 -2.99 27.57 39.37
CA MET A 216 -2.38 28.61 38.53
C MET A 216 -3.39 29.66 38.03
N GLY A 217 -4.69 29.45 38.23
CA GLY A 217 -5.73 30.38 37.82
C GLY A 217 -6.57 29.92 36.61
N ILE A 218 -6.37 28.69 36.11
CA ILE A 218 -7.20 28.12 35.03
C ILE A 218 -8.47 27.55 35.64
N ALA A 219 -9.51 28.39 35.77
CA ALA A 219 -10.76 28.03 36.45
C ALA A 219 -11.73 27.21 35.59
N SER A 220 -11.68 27.36 34.26
CA SER A 220 -12.59 26.66 33.34
C SER A 220 -12.28 25.16 33.31
N VAL A 221 -13.29 24.33 33.63
CA VAL A 221 -13.15 22.87 33.58
C VAL A 221 -12.79 22.40 32.18
N GLY A 222 -13.35 23.02 31.13
CA GLY A 222 -13.03 22.69 29.73
C GLY A 222 -11.56 22.94 29.41
N HIS A 223 -11.05 24.13 29.73
CA HIS A 223 -9.65 24.45 29.47
C HIS A 223 -8.70 23.58 30.30
N VAL A 224 -9.05 23.26 31.55
CA VAL A 224 -8.24 22.34 32.36
C VAL A 224 -8.16 20.96 31.68
N MET A 225 -9.27 20.46 31.14
CA MET A 225 -9.28 19.18 30.42
C MET A 225 -8.46 19.26 29.12
N ASP A 226 -8.58 20.35 28.35
CA ASP A 226 -7.81 20.55 27.12
C ASP A 226 -6.31 20.61 27.41
N PHE A 227 -5.89 21.39 28.42
CA PHE A 227 -4.48 21.44 28.82
C PHE A 227 -3.97 20.10 29.34
N GLN A 228 -4.77 19.37 30.12
CA GLN A 228 -4.39 18.05 30.62
C GLN A 228 -4.18 17.05 29.47
N LEU A 229 -5.07 17.08 28.46
CA LEU A 229 -4.94 16.25 27.26
C LEU A 229 -3.64 16.55 26.51
N GLU A 230 -3.36 17.82 26.24
CA GLU A 230 -2.14 18.24 25.53
C GLU A 230 -0.87 17.90 26.32
N ILE A 231 -0.89 18.07 27.64
CA ILE A 231 0.21 17.67 28.53
C ILE A 231 0.45 16.14 28.49
N ASP A 232 -0.61 15.34 28.42
CA ASP A 232 -0.49 13.87 28.36
C ASP A 232 -0.01 13.39 26.97
N ILE A 233 -0.43 14.05 25.89
CA ILE A 233 0.14 13.84 24.54
C ILE A 233 1.64 14.14 24.56
N LEU A 234 2.03 15.29 25.12
CA LEU A 234 3.43 15.72 25.23
C LEU A 234 4.27 14.72 26.06
N LYS A 235 3.74 14.20 27.17
CA LYS A 235 4.38 13.13 27.97
C LYS A 235 4.62 11.87 27.14
N ALA A 236 3.60 11.40 26.42
CA ALA A 236 3.71 10.21 25.61
C ALA A 236 4.75 10.39 24.48
N HIS A 237 4.76 11.57 23.85
CA HIS A 237 5.74 11.93 22.83
C HIS A 237 7.17 11.97 23.39
N ASN A 238 7.39 12.71 24.48
CA ASN A 238 8.71 12.84 25.10
C ASN A 238 9.26 11.48 25.60
N PHE A 239 8.39 10.63 26.14
CA PHE A 239 8.76 9.26 26.51
C PHE A 239 9.20 8.44 25.29
N ARG A 240 8.48 8.52 24.17
CA ARG A 240 8.86 7.84 22.93
C ARG A 240 10.17 8.38 22.37
N LEU A 241 10.37 9.70 22.37
CA LEU A 241 11.60 10.33 21.88
C LEU A 241 12.84 9.84 22.64
N LEU A 242 12.76 9.74 23.97
CA LEU A 242 13.88 9.32 24.82
C LEU A 242 14.18 7.83 24.73
N ASN A 243 13.15 6.98 24.57
CA ASN A 243 13.31 5.52 24.54
C ASN A 243 13.47 4.96 23.11
N PHE A 244 12.96 5.68 22.12
CA PHE A 244 12.92 5.29 20.71
C PHE A 244 13.20 6.51 19.82
N PRO A 245 14.39 7.12 19.89
CA PRO A 245 14.73 8.28 19.09
C PRO A 245 14.63 7.96 17.59
N PRO A 246 14.04 8.85 16.77
CA PRO A 246 13.93 8.63 15.34
C PRO A 246 15.32 8.51 14.71
N LEU A 247 15.46 7.60 13.74
CA LEU A 247 16.70 7.44 12.98
C LEU A 247 16.97 8.74 12.22
N MET A 248 17.84 9.59 12.76
CA MET A 248 18.31 10.77 12.06
C MET A 248 19.04 10.32 10.81
N LYS A 249 18.52 10.66 9.61
CA LYS A 249 19.37 10.67 8.42
C LYS A 249 20.48 11.65 8.73
N ALA A 250 21.72 11.18 8.73
CA ALA A 250 22.92 12.01 8.86
C ALA A 250 22.77 13.21 7.91
N ALA A 251 22.44 14.37 8.48
CA ALA A 251 22.61 15.63 7.80
C ALA A 251 24.11 15.88 7.78
N ASP A 252 24.64 16.15 6.58
CA ASP A 252 26.00 16.60 6.26
C ASP A 252 26.88 16.93 7.47
N GLN A 253 27.63 15.93 7.96
CA GLN A 253 28.91 16.18 8.60
C GLN A 253 29.98 15.93 7.54
N SER A 254 30.29 16.99 6.79
CA SER A 254 31.56 17.08 6.11
C SER A 254 32.68 17.00 7.16
N SER A 255 33.67 16.15 6.88
CA SER A 255 34.92 15.92 7.63
C SER A 255 34.85 15.11 8.94
N VAL A 256 34.66 13.79 8.82
CA VAL A 256 35.32 12.83 9.73
C VAL A 256 35.89 11.67 8.91
N SER A 257 37.18 11.39 9.13
CA SER A 257 37.98 10.34 8.50
C SER A 257 37.29 8.98 8.51
N HIS A 258 37.20 8.35 7.34
CA HIS A 258 36.77 6.96 7.20
C HIS A 258 37.76 6.00 7.88
N ASP A 259 37.43 5.53 9.08
CA ASP A 259 37.79 4.17 9.46
C ASP A 259 36.63 3.25 9.10
N ARG A 260 36.90 2.33 8.18
CA ARG A 260 35.94 1.30 7.75
C ARG A 260 35.91 0.20 8.81
N GLU A 261 35.00 0.29 9.76
CA GLU A 261 34.62 -0.89 10.55
C GLU A 261 33.67 -1.77 9.74
N THR A 262 34.21 -2.88 9.22
CA THR A 262 33.43 -3.99 8.68
C THR A 262 32.71 -4.70 9.83
N VAL A 263 31.39 -4.56 9.89
CA VAL A 263 30.53 -5.36 10.77
C VAL A 263 30.15 -6.66 10.04
N SER A 264 30.63 -7.81 10.51
CA SER A 264 30.21 -9.11 10.00
C SER A 264 28.91 -9.55 10.67
N ILE A 265 27.83 -9.66 9.89
CA ILE A 265 26.57 -10.25 10.36
C ILE A 265 26.64 -11.76 10.10
N VAL A 266 26.69 -12.56 11.16
CA VAL A 266 26.59 -14.03 11.08
C VAL A 266 25.13 -14.42 11.31
N LEU A 267 24.46 -14.88 10.25
CA LEU A 267 23.12 -15.47 10.34
C LEU A 267 23.23 -16.94 10.74
N ILE A 268 22.86 -17.25 11.99
CA ILE A 268 22.77 -18.63 12.49
C ILE A 268 21.37 -19.15 12.18
N PHE A 269 21.23 -19.99 11.15
CA PHE A 269 20.00 -20.76 10.93
C PHE A 269 20.02 -22.02 11.79
N GLY A 270 19.07 -22.14 12.71
CA GLY A 270 18.88 -23.32 13.56
C GLY A 270 18.63 -24.59 12.74
N HIS A 271 19.09 -25.72 13.29
CA HIS A 271 19.18 -27.05 12.68
C HIS A 271 17.84 -27.72 12.29
N HIS A 272 17.05 -27.13 11.39
CA HIS A 272 15.80 -27.72 10.90
C HIS A 272 15.69 -27.81 9.36
N LEU A 273 16.81 -28.00 8.67
CA LEU A 273 16.82 -28.39 7.25
C LEU A 273 17.13 -29.89 7.12
N ARG A 274 16.09 -30.71 6.91
CA ARG A 274 16.29 -32.07 6.35
C ARG A 274 16.40 -31.95 4.84
N LYS A 275 17.49 -32.45 4.26
CA LYS A 275 17.60 -32.66 2.81
C LYS A 275 16.56 -33.69 2.38
N GLY A 276 15.65 -33.32 1.48
CA GLY A 276 14.74 -34.26 0.85
C GLY A 276 15.51 -35.23 -0.05
N THR A 277 15.35 -36.53 0.19
CA THR A 277 15.72 -37.58 -0.76
C THR A 277 14.60 -37.72 -1.79
N SER A 278 14.93 -37.59 -3.07
CA SER A 278 14.01 -37.87 -4.18
C SER A 278 13.51 -39.32 -4.12
N PRO A 279 12.25 -39.62 -4.48
CA PRO A 279 11.78 -41.00 -4.57
C PRO A 279 12.29 -41.66 -5.86
N GLU A 280 12.85 -42.86 -5.72
CA GLU A 280 12.98 -43.89 -6.77
C GLU A 280 11.62 -44.49 -7.13
#